data_AF-A0A8T5IQS7-F1
#
_entry.id   AF-A0A8T5IQS7-F1
#
_cell.length_a   1.000
_cell.length_b   1.000
_cell.length_c   1.000
_cell.angle_alpha   90.00
_cell.angle_beta   90.00
_cell.angle_gamma   90.00
#
_symmetry.space_group_name_H-M   'P 1'
#
loop_
_entity.id
_entity.type
_entity.pdbx_description
1 polymer ?
#
loop_
_entity_poly.entity_id
_entity_poly.type
_entity_poly.pdbx_seq_one_letter_code
_entity_poly.pdbx_strand_id
1 'polypeptide(L)'
;MYNKKASISGLILIISFLVIIYALILPPCDKCRLLDLECSDDCFSDLGKVILSESPGLVYPSSETNVVYGLEPMNLFFRYDPEIRTIIENSQIKRNLFNSKDQSFSFNVDSLENLESLVLSFGIYEKTGELNIELNGHEVFSEFVEENIVVLKLPVDYVEDNNELKFYVTSPDFWSTSYYGLIDISIKTGYEDIYAIGIDSFIIPSFEINNIKKASLSYSMYCNTYSGNNLLKIYLNGDSILSETLSCENLNRIIDLDVNIIKSGVNEIKFIIDNGDYVFSDIRVNSEFNEISYPEYSFNINALENNLVYLDMVFDESGSSANMIINGEEFNLERSSKSFTKDITSMVFVGSNLIKIVPDNSFTIETLKIRIV
;
A
#
# COMPACT_ATOMS: atom_id res chain seq x y z
N MET A 1 50.96 -15.39 -88.77
CA MET A 1 49.93 -16.00 -87.90
C MET A 1 49.67 -15.07 -86.74
N TYR A 2 48.57 -14.31 -86.79
CA TYR A 2 48.18 -13.34 -85.77
C TYR A 2 47.65 -14.11 -84.55
N ASN A 3 48.30 -13.98 -83.40
CA ASN A 3 47.98 -14.70 -82.16
C ASN A 3 46.61 -14.25 -81.59
N LYS A 4 45.53 -14.86 -82.08
CA LYS A 4 44.14 -14.62 -81.63
C LYS A 4 43.85 -15.12 -80.21
N LYS A 5 44.81 -15.74 -79.51
CA LYS A 5 44.63 -16.27 -78.14
C LYS A 5 44.94 -15.27 -77.02
N ALA A 6 45.60 -14.14 -77.30
CA ALA A 6 45.93 -13.14 -76.28
C ALA A 6 44.77 -12.21 -75.91
N SER A 7 43.71 -12.10 -76.74
CA SER A 7 42.60 -11.17 -76.51
C SER A 7 41.54 -11.67 -75.52
N ILE A 8 41.41 -13.00 -75.35
CA ILE A 8 40.31 -13.58 -74.56
C ILE A 8 40.68 -13.58 -73.07
N SER A 9 41.94 -13.88 -72.74
CA SER A 9 42.40 -13.95 -71.35
C SER A 9 42.40 -12.58 -70.65
N GLY A 10 42.73 -11.51 -71.37
CA GLY A 10 42.68 -10.14 -70.84
C GLY A 10 41.26 -9.66 -70.55
N LEU A 11 40.29 -10.01 -71.42
CA LEU A 11 38.89 -9.66 -71.23
C LEU A 11 38.30 -10.35 -69.99
N ILE A 12 38.61 -11.64 -69.78
CA ILE A 12 38.14 -12.41 -68.62
C ILE A 12 38.65 -11.77 -67.32
N LEU A 13 39.92 -11.38 -67.27
CA LEU A 13 40.51 -10.78 -66.08
C LEU A 13 39.86 -9.43 -65.74
N ILE A 14 39.57 -8.61 -66.75
CA ILE A 14 38.89 -7.32 -66.56
C ILE A 14 37.45 -7.53 -66.08
N ILE A 15 36.71 -8.48 -66.66
CA ILE A 15 35.35 -8.80 -66.24
C ILE A 15 35.34 -9.32 -64.80
N SER A 16 36.21 -10.26 -64.43
CA SER A 16 36.32 -10.75 -63.06
C SER A 16 36.64 -9.64 -62.07
N PHE A 17 37.56 -8.72 -62.41
CA PHE A 17 37.88 -7.59 -61.55
C PHE A 17 36.69 -6.64 -61.36
N LEU A 18 35.94 -6.34 -62.42
CA LEU A 18 34.73 -5.52 -62.35
C LEU A 18 33.62 -6.19 -61.52
N VAL A 19 33.44 -7.51 -61.64
CA VAL A 19 32.46 -8.26 -60.84
C VAL A 19 32.82 -8.23 -59.36
N ILE A 20 34.11 -8.35 -59.01
CA ILE A 20 34.57 -8.28 -57.62
C ILE A 20 34.36 -6.88 -57.04
N ILE A 21 34.69 -5.83 -57.79
CA ILE A 21 34.44 -4.45 -57.37
C ILE A 21 32.93 -4.20 -57.20
N TYR A 22 32.12 -4.66 -58.15
CA TYR A 22 30.66 -4.56 -58.07
C TYR A 22 30.13 -5.26 -56.81
N ALA A 23 30.61 -6.47 -56.50
CA ALA A 23 30.25 -7.20 -55.28
C ALA A 23 30.76 -6.57 -53.97
N LEU A 24 31.78 -5.70 -54.03
CA LEU A 24 32.30 -4.94 -52.89
C LEU A 24 31.53 -3.64 -52.63
N ILE A 25 31.01 -3.01 -53.68
CA ILE A 25 30.26 -1.75 -53.60
C ILE A 25 28.78 -2.00 -53.30
N LEU A 26 28.27 -3.21 -53.56
CA LEU A 26 26.90 -3.56 -53.22
C LEU A 26 26.63 -3.37 -51.72
N PRO A 27 25.53 -2.70 -51.35
CA PRO A 27 25.09 -2.60 -49.97
C PRO A 27 24.97 -3.99 -49.32
N PRO A 28 25.15 -4.10 -48.00
CA PRO A 28 25.13 -5.38 -47.29
C PRO A 28 23.92 -6.23 -47.65
N CYS A 29 22.74 -5.62 -47.78
CA CYS A 29 21.46 -6.26 -48.05
C CYS A 29 21.32 -6.83 -49.48
N ASP A 30 21.77 -6.09 -50.50
CA ASP A 30 21.79 -6.63 -51.86
C ASP A 30 22.85 -7.72 -52.03
N LYS A 31 23.95 -7.63 -51.26
CA LYS A 31 25.03 -8.60 -51.28
C LYS A 31 24.60 -9.95 -50.72
N CYS A 32 23.86 -10.00 -49.61
CA CYS A 32 23.35 -11.27 -49.09
C CYS A 32 22.30 -11.91 -50.01
N ARG A 33 21.45 -11.12 -50.69
CA ARG A 33 20.54 -11.64 -51.73
C ARG A 33 21.27 -12.18 -52.96
N LEU A 34 22.31 -11.50 -53.44
CA LEU A 34 23.09 -11.94 -54.59
C LEU A 34 23.89 -13.22 -54.32
N LEU A 35 24.25 -13.46 -53.06
CA LEU A 35 25.04 -14.60 -52.60
C LEU A 35 24.19 -15.73 -51.97
N ASP A 36 22.85 -15.59 -51.97
CA ASP A 36 21.90 -16.54 -51.39
C ASP A 36 22.20 -16.87 -49.91
N LEU A 37 22.54 -15.83 -49.13
CA LEU A 37 22.83 -15.90 -47.69
C LEU A 37 21.62 -15.45 -46.87
N GLU A 38 21.50 -15.93 -45.62
CA GLU A 38 20.49 -15.45 -44.68
C GLU A 38 20.71 -13.96 -44.34
N CYS A 39 19.76 -13.10 -44.73
CA CYS A 39 19.80 -11.66 -44.50
C CYS A 39 19.30 -11.31 -43.08
N SER A 40 19.86 -10.25 -42.48
CA SER A 40 19.30 -9.64 -41.27
C SER A 40 17.96 -8.96 -41.57
N ASP A 41 17.01 -9.01 -40.63
CA ASP A 41 15.67 -8.39 -40.74
C ASP A 41 15.71 -6.87 -40.99
N ASP A 42 16.82 -6.21 -40.66
CA ASP A 42 17.03 -4.77 -40.90
C ASP A 42 17.21 -4.41 -42.39
N CYS A 43 17.30 -5.41 -43.28
CA CYS A 43 17.52 -5.18 -44.71
C CYS A 43 16.29 -4.73 -45.51
N PHE A 44 15.11 -4.66 -44.89
CA PHE A 44 13.85 -4.33 -45.57
C PHE A 44 13.45 -2.84 -45.48
N SER A 45 14.27 -1.97 -44.87
CA SER A 45 13.78 -0.64 -44.44
C SER A 45 13.78 0.49 -45.48
N ASP A 46 14.33 0.32 -46.69
CA ASP A 46 14.69 1.50 -47.52
C ASP A 46 14.16 1.53 -48.97
N LEU A 47 13.19 0.68 -49.34
CA LEU A 47 12.61 0.67 -50.70
C LEU A 47 11.20 1.28 -50.81
N GLY A 48 10.62 1.78 -49.72
CA GLY A 48 9.25 2.32 -49.70
C GLY A 48 9.16 3.79 -49.27
N LYS A 49 8.19 4.52 -49.81
CA LYS A 49 7.86 5.88 -49.37
C LYS A 49 7.10 5.83 -48.04
N VAL A 50 7.68 6.37 -46.98
CA VAL A 50 7.02 6.54 -45.69
C VAL A 50 5.96 7.65 -45.79
N ILE A 51 4.72 7.35 -45.40
CA ILE A 51 3.58 8.27 -45.42
C ILE A 51 3.08 8.65 -44.02
N LEU A 52 3.42 7.85 -43.00
CA LEU A 52 3.20 8.12 -41.59
C LEU A 52 4.44 7.70 -40.81
N SER A 53 4.88 8.50 -39.85
CA SER A 53 5.95 8.16 -38.93
C SER A 53 5.69 8.83 -37.60
N GLU A 54 5.27 8.05 -36.61
CA GLU A 54 4.89 8.51 -35.28
C GLU A 54 5.68 7.77 -34.21
N SER A 55 5.76 8.34 -33.01
CA SER A 55 6.33 7.69 -31.82
C SER A 55 5.28 7.67 -30.72
N PRO A 56 4.36 6.68 -30.73
CA PRO A 56 3.24 6.64 -29.80
C PRO A 56 3.63 6.63 -28.33
N GLY A 57 4.80 6.07 -27.99
CA GLY A 57 5.23 5.91 -26.61
C GLY A 57 4.46 4.79 -25.91
N LEU A 58 4.25 4.96 -24.61
CA LEU A 58 3.68 3.93 -23.74
C LEU A 58 2.14 3.88 -23.86
N VAL A 59 1.61 2.70 -24.16
CA VAL A 59 0.18 2.40 -24.30
C VAL A 59 -0.28 1.41 -23.24
N TYR A 60 -1.55 1.50 -22.80
CA TYR A 60 -2.08 0.75 -21.66
C TYR A 60 -3.46 0.14 -21.93
N PRO A 61 -3.74 -1.06 -21.38
CA PRO A 61 -4.88 -1.89 -21.79
C PRO A 61 -6.24 -1.52 -21.23
N SER A 62 -6.37 -0.45 -20.44
CA SER A 62 -7.61 -0.29 -19.68
C SER A 62 -8.77 0.23 -20.54
N SER A 63 -9.76 -0.64 -20.73
CA SER A 63 -11.13 -0.33 -21.15
C SER A 63 -12.07 -0.15 -19.95
N GLU A 64 -11.59 -0.42 -18.73
CA GLU A 64 -12.41 -0.41 -17.53
C GLU A 64 -12.48 1.02 -16.98
N THR A 65 -13.67 1.62 -17.10
CA THR A 65 -13.94 2.93 -16.51
C THR A 65 -13.99 2.90 -14.99
N ASN A 66 -14.05 1.71 -14.39
CA ASN A 66 -14.12 1.53 -12.94
C ASN A 66 -13.25 0.35 -12.51
N VAL A 67 -12.30 0.60 -11.60
CA VAL A 67 -11.50 -0.45 -10.95
C VAL A 67 -11.80 -0.45 -9.45
N VAL A 68 -11.85 -1.64 -8.87
CA VAL A 68 -12.13 -1.84 -7.44
C VAL A 68 -10.95 -2.54 -6.80
N TYR A 69 -10.29 -1.87 -5.85
CA TYR A 69 -9.23 -2.45 -5.03
C TYR A 69 -9.83 -2.94 -3.71
N GLY A 70 -9.87 -4.25 -3.51
CA GLY A 70 -10.32 -4.86 -2.27
C GLY A 70 -9.22 -4.89 -1.21
N LEU A 71 -9.58 -4.58 0.03
CA LEU A 71 -8.72 -4.59 1.21
C LEU A 71 -9.19 -5.67 2.19
N GLU A 72 -8.29 -6.14 3.04
CA GLU A 72 -8.59 -7.16 4.04
C GLU A 72 -9.50 -6.60 5.15
N PRO A 73 -10.45 -7.40 5.67
CA PRO A 73 -11.22 -7.02 6.84
C PRO A 73 -10.31 -6.77 8.04
N MET A 74 -10.59 -5.73 8.82
CA MET A 74 -9.82 -5.40 10.02
C MET A 74 -10.69 -5.39 11.26
N ASN A 75 -10.14 -5.91 12.35
CA ASN A 75 -10.78 -5.90 13.66
C ASN A 75 -10.02 -4.94 14.57
N LEU A 76 -10.69 -3.88 15.01
CA LEU A 76 -10.18 -2.89 15.93
C LEU A 76 -10.81 -3.15 17.29
N PHE A 77 -10.06 -3.75 18.19
CA PHE A 77 -10.50 -4.05 19.55
C PHE A 77 -9.79 -3.14 20.53
N PHE A 78 -10.59 -2.40 21.29
CA PHE A 78 -10.07 -1.57 22.36
C PHE A 78 -9.76 -2.46 23.57
N ARG A 79 -8.49 -2.47 24.02
CA ARG A 79 -8.08 -3.27 25.18
C ARG A 79 -8.01 -2.39 26.42
N TYR A 80 -9.08 -2.42 27.22
CA TYR A 80 -9.05 -1.98 28.61
C TYR A 80 -8.86 -3.20 29.52
N ASP A 81 -7.61 -3.63 29.71
CA ASP A 81 -7.28 -4.71 30.64
C ASP A 81 -6.66 -4.12 31.91
N PRO A 82 -7.46 -3.78 32.94
CA PRO A 82 -6.90 -3.37 34.21
C PRO A 82 -6.24 -4.58 34.87
N GLU A 83 -4.93 -4.51 35.08
CA GLU A 83 -4.20 -5.59 35.75
C GLU A 83 -4.46 -5.52 37.25
N ILE A 84 -5.02 -6.60 37.81
CA ILE A 84 -5.17 -6.76 39.24
C ILE A 84 -4.07 -7.68 39.73
N ARG A 85 -3.22 -7.17 40.62
CA ARG A 85 -2.15 -7.93 41.24
C ARG A 85 -2.35 -7.99 42.75
N THR A 86 -2.59 -9.19 43.28
CA THR A 86 -2.51 -9.44 44.72
C THR A 86 -1.06 -9.42 45.15
N ILE A 87 -0.73 -8.52 46.08
CA ILE A 87 0.63 -8.36 46.62
C ILE A 87 0.84 -9.36 47.76
N ILE A 88 -0.15 -9.51 48.63
CA ILE A 88 -0.11 -10.46 49.75
C ILE A 88 -1.53 -10.86 50.18
N GLU A 89 -1.70 -12.13 50.56
CA GLU A 89 -3.00 -12.66 51.00
C GLU A 89 -3.35 -12.28 52.44
N ASN A 90 -2.36 -12.18 53.33
CA ASN A 90 -2.57 -11.78 54.72
C ASN A 90 -1.37 -11.05 55.32
N SER A 91 -1.62 -10.12 56.23
CA SER A 91 -0.58 -9.45 56.99
C SER A 91 -1.09 -8.98 58.36
N GLN A 92 -0.15 -8.76 59.28
CA GLN A 92 -0.45 -8.25 60.63
C GLN A 92 0.53 -7.16 61.01
N ILE A 93 -0.03 -6.01 61.37
CA ILE A 93 0.69 -4.79 61.70
C ILE A 93 0.33 -4.42 63.13
N LYS A 94 1.33 -4.04 63.93
CA LYS A 94 1.13 -3.82 65.36
C LYS A 94 2.08 -2.77 65.90
N ARG A 95 1.60 -1.91 66.80
CA ARG A 95 2.41 -0.96 67.54
C ARG A 95 2.06 -0.97 69.02
N ASN A 96 3.10 -0.95 69.85
CA ASN A 96 3.04 -0.66 71.27
C ASN A 96 4.23 0.24 71.65
N LEU A 97 4.34 0.63 72.93
CA LEU A 97 5.40 1.53 73.41
C LEU A 97 6.83 1.04 73.18
N PHE A 98 7.05 -0.27 73.08
CA PHE A 98 8.38 -0.87 73.08
C PHE A 98 8.72 -1.54 71.75
N ASN A 99 7.76 -1.74 70.87
CA ASN A 99 7.90 -2.48 69.63
C ASN A 99 6.89 -2.03 68.58
N SER A 100 7.35 -1.87 67.35
CA SER A 100 6.52 -1.70 66.17
C SER A 100 6.81 -2.83 65.18
N LYS A 101 5.75 -3.34 64.56
CA LYS A 101 5.80 -4.27 63.45
C LYS A 101 5.06 -3.63 62.30
N ASP A 102 5.82 -2.92 61.50
CA ASP A 102 5.36 -2.31 60.25
C ASP A 102 5.48 -3.35 59.12
N GLN A 103 4.80 -3.11 58.00
CA GLN A 103 4.84 -3.99 56.84
C GLN A 103 5.05 -3.18 55.57
N SER A 104 6.11 -3.52 54.84
CA SER A 104 6.42 -2.95 53.54
C SER A 104 6.25 -4.00 52.46
N PHE A 105 5.71 -3.59 51.32
CA PHE A 105 5.56 -4.45 50.15
C PHE A 105 6.04 -3.73 48.91
N SER A 106 6.79 -4.44 48.08
CA SER A 106 7.24 -3.90 46.80
C SER A 106 6.36 -4.38 45.65
N PHE A 107 6.09 -3.49 44.70
CA PHE A 107 5.40 -3.81 43.45
C PHE A 107 6.00 -3.01 42.30
N ASN A 108 5.87 -3.55 41.09
CA ASN A 108 6.34 -2.89 39.88
C ASN A 108 5.15 -2.45 39.06
N VAL A 109 5.31 -1.34 38.34
CA VAL A 109 4.36 -0.88 37.33
C VAL A 109 5.07 -0.90 35.99
N ASP A 110 4.51 -1.65 35.05
CA ASP A 110 5.01 -1.68 33.68
C ASP A 110 4.45 -0.47 32.93
N SER A 111 5.27 0.25 32.16
CA SER A 111 4.82 1.40 31.34
C SER A 111 4.26 2.59 32.13
N LEU A 112 5.04 3.13 33.09
CA LEU A 112 4.69 4.31 33.90
C LEU A 112 4.21 5.52 33.08
N GLU A 113 4.77 5.71 31.89
CA GLU A 113 4.43 6.81 30.97
C GLU A 113 2.94 6.85 30.57
N ASN A 114 2.26 5.70 30.60
CA ASN A 114 0.85 5.57 30.24
C ASN A 114 -0.02 5.23 31.46
N LEU A 115 0.47 5.34 32.70
CA LEU A 115 -0.31 5.01 33.89
C LEU A 115 -1.33 6.12 34.19
N GLU A 116 -2.62 5.84 34.02
CA GLU A 116 -3.70 6.80 34.29
C GLU A 116 -4.19 6.70 35.74
N SER A 117 -4.27 5.48 36.28
CA SER A 117 -4.77 5.25 37.62
C SER A 117 -4.11 4.08 38.32
N LEU A 118 -3.97 4.21 39.64
CA LEU A 118 -3.48 3.18 40.54
C LEU A 118 -4.44 3.10 41.73
N VAL A 119 -5.02 1.93 41.98
CA VAL A 119 -5.98 1.72 43.07
C VAL A 119 -5.49 0.60 43.97
N LEU A 120 -5.34 0.91 45.25
CA LEU A 120 -5.06 -0.06 46.30
C LEU A 120 -6.39 -0.56 46.88
N SER A 121 -6.52 -1.87 47.07
CA SER A 121 -7.64 -2.45 47.82
C SER A 121 -7.18 -3.53 48.78
N PHE A 122 -7.80 -3.59 49.96
CA PHE A 122 -7.51 -4.58 50.98
C PHE A 122 -8.69 -4.78 51.92
N GLY A 123 -8.79 -5.98 52.50
CA GLY A 123 -9.70 -6.32 53.57
C GLY A 123 -9.07 -6.17 54.95
N ILE A 124 -9.91 -5.97 55.97
CA ILE A 124 -9.54 -5.84 57.37
C ILE A 124 -10.38 -6.81 58.19
N TYR A 125 -9.72 -7.68 58.95
CA TYR A 125 -10.39 -8.63 59.85
C TYR A 125 -10.19 -8.30 61.34
N GLU A 126 -9.23 -7.43 61.65
CA GLU A 126 -8.90 -6.98 63.01
C GLU A 126 -8.43 -5.53 62.97
N LYS A 127 -8.87 -4.68 63.90
CA LYS A 127 -8.49 -3.25 63.93
C LYS A 127 -8.52 -2.60 65.31
N THR A 128 -7.52 -1.79 65.60
CA THR A 128 -7.43 -0.87 66.75
C THR A 128 -6.37 0.20 66.47
N GLY A 129 -6.73 1.48 66.61
CA GLY A 129 -5.85 2.62 66.32
C GLY A 129 -5.96 3.15 64.89
N GLU A 130 -5.14 4.14 64.54
CA GLU A 130 -5.14 4.78 63.22
C GLU A 130 -4.22 4.03 62.25
N LEU A 131 -4.74 3.68 61.07
CA LEU A 131 -3.96 3.05 60.01
C LEU A 131 -3.32 4.13 59.15
N ASN A 132 -2.03 3.96 58.88
CA ASN A 132 -1.25 4.85 58.04
C ASN A 132 -0.65 4.06 56.87
N ILE A 133 -0.68 4.65 55.68
CA ILE A 133 -0.14 4.06 54.46
C ILE A 133 0.75 5.09 53.76
N GLU A 134 1.97 4.67 53.45
CA GLU A 134 2.95 5.41 52.64
C GLU A 134 3.14 4.72 51.30
N LEU A 135 3.25 5.50 50.21
CA LEU A 135 3.72 5.08 48.90
C LEU A 135 5.04 5.78 48.62
N ASN A 136 6.13 5.02 48.44
CA ASN A 136 7.48 5.55 48.21
C ASN A 136 7.90 6.61 49.25
N GLY A 137 7.48 6.41 50.51
CA GLY A 137 7.76 7.33 51.62
C GLY A 137 6.83 8.56 51.70
N HIS A 138 5.86 8.71 50.79
CA HIS A 138 4.83 9.74 50.85
C HIS A 138 3.56 9.19 51.49
N GLU A 139 3.04 9.87 52.52
CA GLU A 139 1.77 9.50 53.14
C GLU A 139 0.61 9.65 52.13
N VAL A 140 -0.13 8.56 51.92
CA VAL A 140 -1.31 8.50 51.02
C VAL A 140 -2.61 8.24 51.76
N PHE A 141 -2.52 7.83 53.03
CA PHE A 141 -3.66 7.56 53.90
C PHE A 141 -3.26 7.62 55.37
N SER A 142 -4.06 8.27 56.21
CA SER A 142 -3.87 8.30 57.67
C SER A 142 -5.18 8.58 58.39
N GLU A 143 -5.91 7.53 58.74
CA GLU A 143 -7.16 7.65 59.51
C GLU A 143 -7.55 6.34 60.22
N PHE A 144 -8.56 6.41 61.08
CA PHE A 144 -9.21 5.24 61.65
C PHE A 144 -10.19 4.65 60.62
N VAL A 145 -10.04 3.35 60.31
CA VAL A 145 -10.87 2.70 59.29
C VAL A 145 -12.12 2.06 59.90
N GLU A 146 -13.31 2.54 59.55
CA GLU A 146 -14.57 1.97 60.02
C GLU A 146 -15.04 0.78 59.18
N GLU A 147 -14.65 0.74 57.92
CA GLU A 147 -14.99 -0.33 56.98
C GLU A 147 -14.13 -1.58 57.19
N ASN A 148 -14.59 -2.70 56.63
CA ASN A 148 -13.82 -3.95 56.57
C ASN A 148 -13.13 -4.14 55.22
N ILE A 149 -13.44 -3.29 54.23
CA ILE A 149 -12.80 -3.28 52.91
C ILE A 149 -12.49 -1.83 52.60
N VAL A 150 -11.25 -1.56 52.23
CA VAL A 150 -10.77 -0.24 51.86
C VAL A 150 -10.39 -0.26 50.39
N VAL A 151 -10.78 0.79 49.67
CA VAL A 151 -10.38 1.04 48.29
C VAL A 151 -9.85 2.47 48.21
N LEU A 152 -8.58 2.61 47.89
CA LEU A 152 -7.87 3.88 47.90
C LEU A 152 -7.29 4.15 46.51
N LYS A 153 -7.64 5.30 45.92
CA LYS A 153 -6.94 5.79 44.72
C LYS A 153 -5.60 6.36 45.14
N LEU A 154 -4.51 5.75 44.68
CA LEU A 154 -3.15 6.19 44.96
C LEU A 154 -2.78 7.34 44.01
N PRO A 155 -2.01 8.35 44.48
CA PRO A 155 -1.51 9.42 43.62
C PRO A 155 -0.48 8.87 42.64
N VAL A 156 -0.76 8.97 41.33
CA VAL A 156 0.15 8.53 40.26
C VAL A 156 1.47 9.29 40.28
N ASP A 157 1.45 10.55 40.72
CA ASP A 157 2.65 11.41 40.82
C ASP A 157 3.72 10.87 41.79
N TYR A 158 3.37 9.94 42.67
CA TYR A 158 4.30 9.31 43.61
C TYR A 158 4.79 7.94 43.13
N VAL A 159 4.32 7.46 41.98
CA VAL A 159 4.63 6.13 41.45
C VAL A 159 5.93 6.18 40.64
N GLU A 160 6.79 5.20 40.89
CA GLU A 160 8.04 4.95 40.17
C GLU A 160 7.97 3.58 39.47
N ASP A 161 9.04 3.14 38.79
CA ASP A 161 9.07 1.80 38.18
C ASP A 161 9.03 0.69 39.25
N ASN A 162 9.71 0.91 40.39
CA ASN A 162 9.72 0.02 41.54
C ASN A 162 9.19 0.77 42.75
N ASN A 163 8.06 0.33 43.29
CA ASN A 163 7.35 1.04 44.33
C ASN A 163 7.37 0.27 45.64
N GLU A 164 7.30 0.98 46.75
CA GLU A 164 7.11 0.45 48.10
C GLU A 164 5.82 1.01 48.71
N LEU A 165 4.90 0.12 49.08
CA LEU A 165 3.78 0.43 49.97
C LEU A 165 4.15 0.03 51.38
N LYS A 166 4.11 0.98 52.31
CA LYS A 166 4.35 0.73 53.72
C LYS A 166 3.11 1.01 54.54
N PHE A 167 2.72 0.03 55.33
CA PHE A 167 1.60 0.10 56.25
C PHE A 167 2.12 0.09 57.69
N TYR A 168 1.63 1.02 58.50
CA TYR A 168 1.94 1.12 59.92
C TYR A 168 0.73 1.65 60.69
N VAL A 169 0.79 1.51 62.01
CA VAL A 169 -0.32 1.92 62.89
C VAL A 169 0.19 2.94 63.89
N THR A 170 -0.62 3.94 64.20
CA THR A 170 -0.33 4.92 65.25
C THR A 170 -1.27 4.70 66.44
N SER A 171 -0.70 4.76 67.65
CA SER A 171 -1.44 4.55 68.89
C SER A 171 -1.88 5.88 69.49
N PRO A 172 -3.18 6.09 69.74
CA PRO A 172 -3.68 7.33 70.33
C PRO A 172 -3.27 7.47 71.81
N ASP A 173 -3.14 6.34 72.53
CA ASP A 173 -2.84 6.31 73.96
C ASP A 173 -1.57 5.54 74.29
N PHE A 174 -0.78 6.09 75.22
CA PHE A 174 0.47 5.51 75.72
C PHE A 174 0.32 4.04 76.18
N TRP A 175 -0.82 3.67 76.78
CA TRP A 175 -1.01 2.31 77.32
C TRP A 175 -1.74 1.35 76.37
N SER A 176 -2.19 1.83 75.21
CA SER A 176 -2.95 1.03 74.25
C SER A 176 -2.02 0.31 73.27
N THR A 177 -2.44 -0.86 72.81
CA THR A 177 -1.78 -1.57 71.72
C THR A 177 -2.65 -1.41 70.48
N SER A 178 -2.09 -0.83 69.44
CA SER A 178 -2.77 -0.65 68.16
C SER A 178 -2.36 -1.76 67.20
N TYR A 179 -3.30 -2.29 66.44
CA TYR A 179 -3.06 -3.42 65.55
C TYR A 179 -4.08 -3.45 64.42
N TYR A 180 -3.63 -3.95 63.26
CA TYR A 180 -4.48 -4.23 62.11
C TYR A 180 -4.13 -5.62 61.55
N GLY A 181 -5.17 -6.40 61.28
CA GLY A 181 -5.10 -7.61 60.49
C GLY A 181 -5.62 -7.33 59.09
N LEU A 182 -4.73 -7.38 58.09
CA LEU A 182 -5.04 -7.10 56.69
C LEU A 182 -5.11 -8.40 55.88
N ILE A 183 -5.99 -8.46 54.89
CA ILE A 183 -6.11 -9.55 53.92
C ILE A 183 -6.29 -9.02 52.50
N ASP A 184 -5.98 -9.84 51.51
CA ASP A 184 -6.24 -9.58 50.08
C ASP A 184 -5.73 -8.21 49.60
N ILE A 185 -4.51 -7.84 50.02
CA ILE A 185 -3.90 -6.57 49.62
C ILE A 185 -3.56 -6.66 48.14
N SER A 186 -4.20 -5.83 47.34
CA SER A 186 -4.14 -5.87 45.89
C SER A 186 -4.02 -4.46 45.32
N ILE A 187 -3.30 -4.37 44.20
CA ILE A 187 -3.23 -3.16 43.39
C ILE A 187 -3.91 -3.45 42.06
N LYS A 188 -4.70 -2.48 41.62
CA LYS A 188 -5.28 -2.42 40.28
C LYS A 188 -4.66 -1.24 39.54
N THR A 189 -4.00 -1.49 38.42
CA THR A 189 -3.52 -0.46 37.50
C THR A 189 -4.56 -0.21 36.42
N GLY A 190 -4.65 1.04 35.96
CA GLY A 190 -5.36 1.43 34.76
C GLY A 190 -4.44 2.29 33.90
N TYR A 191 -4.28 1.91 32.63
CA TYR A 191 -3.42 2.59 31.68
C TYR A 191 -4.25 3.42 30.70
N GLU A 192 -3.65 4.48 30.16
CA GLU A 192 -4.23 5.38 29.16
C GLU A 192 -4.57 4.62 27.86
N ASP A 193 -5.66 5.04 27.24
CA ASP A 193 -6.32 4.39 26.12
C ASP A 193 -5.36 4.08 24.95
N ILE A 194 -5.07 2.80 24.69
CA ILE A 194 -4.34 2.39 23.48
C ILE A 194 -5.34 2.38 22.32
N TYR A 195 -5.25 3.38 21.45
CA TYR A 195 -6.01 3.42 20.19
C TYR A 195 -5.92 2.08 19.47
N ALA A 196 -7.06 1.52 19.04
CA ALA A 196 -7.04 0.37 18.16
C ALA A 196 -6.78 0.85 16.73
N ILE A 197 -5.71 0.33 16.12
CA ILE A 197 -5.21 0.74 14.82
C ILE A 197 -5.26 -0.43 13.84
N GLY A 198 -5.84 -0.22 12.67
CA GLY A 198 -5.79 -1.14 11.53
C GLY A 198 -5.13 -0.45 10.36
N ILE A 199 -4.18 -1.13 9.72
CA ILE A 199 -3.45 -0.62 8.56
C ILE A 199 -3.54 -1.67 7.47
N ASP A 200 -3.87 -1.24 6.26
CA ASP A 200 -3.81 -2.07 5.06
C ASP A 200 -3.33 -1.23 3.88
N SER A 201 -3.08 -1.86 2.73
CA SER A 201 -2.54 -1.19 1.56
C SER A 201 -3.07 -1.76 0.24
N PHE A 202 -3.13 -0.89 -0.77
CA PHE A 202 -3.50 -1.26 -2.14
C PHE A 202 -2.52 -0.63 -3.13
N ILE A 203 -2.42 -1.21 -4.33
CA ILE A 203 -1.44 -0.78 -5.34
C ILE A 203 -2.17 -0.17 -6.53
N ILE A 204 -1.80 1.07 -6.87
CA ILE A 204 -2.26 1.74 -8.10
C ILE A 204 -1.10 1.82 -9.09
N PRO A 205 -1.19 1.15 -10.26
CA PRO A 205 -0.24 1.32 -11.34
C PRO A 205 -0.02 2.78 -11.74
N SER A 206 1.21 3.14 -12.12
CA SER A 206 1.59 4.51 -12.49
C SER A 206 0.81 5.12 -13.64
N PHE A 207 0.22 4.30 -14.49
CA PHE A 207 -0.55 4.75 -15.63
C PHE A 207 -1.99 5.13 -15.32
N GLU A 208 -2.50 4.63 -14.21
CA GLU A 208 -3.86 4.87 -13.77
C GLU A 208 -3.99 6.24 -13.12
N ILE A 209 -2.96 6.69 -12.39
CA ILE A 209 -3.02 7.87 -11.53
C ILE A 209 -3.46 9.15 -12.25
N ASN A 210 -2.94 9.38 -13.47
CA ASN A 210 -3.23 10.59 -14.24
C ASN A 210 -4.63 10.57 -14.87
N ASN A 211 -5.30 9.42 -14.85
CA ASN A 211 -6.59 9.20 -15.47
C ASN A 211 -7.72 9.01 -14.45
N ILE A 212 -7.42 8.97 -13.14
CA ILE A 212 -8.45 8.89 -12.09
C ILE A 212 -9.28 10.18 -12.13
N LYS A 213 -10.56 10.01 -12.44
CA LYS A 213 -11.55 11.08 -12.44
C LYS A 213 -12.16 11.26 -11.05
N LYS A 214 -12.47 10.15 -10.37
CA LYS A 214 -12.99 10.12 -9.01
C LYS A 214 -12.48 8.88 -8.30
N ALA A 215 -12.35 8.96 -6.99
CA ALA A 215 -12.12 7.81 -6.15
C ALA A 215 -13.03 7.87 -4.93
N SER A 216 -13.44 6.71 -4.42
CA SER A 216 -14.19 6.61 -3.17
C SER A 216 -13.75 5.40 -2.36
N LEU A 217 -13.74 5.54 -1.04
CA LEU A 217 -13.58 4.46 -0.09
C LEU A 217 -14.96 4.00 0.35
N SER A 218 -15.26 2.72 0.19
CA SER A 218 -16.46 2.10 0.74
C SER A 218 -16.10 1.01 1.74
N TYR A 219 -16.86 0.91 2.84
CA TYR A 219 -16.70 -0.14 3.83
C TYR A 219 -18.00 -0.40 4.60
N SER A 220 -18.07 -1.59 5.18
CA SER A 220 -19.13 -2.03 6.11
C SER A 220 -18.54 -2.09 7.52
N MET A 221 -19.22 -1.50 8.49
CA MET A 221 -18.79 -1.48 9.89
C MET A 221 -19.81 -2.21 10.77
N TYR A 222 -19.31 -3.07 11.65
CA TYR A 222 -20.07 -3.74 12.69
C TYR A 222 -19.47 -3.40 14.07
N CYS A 223 -20.32 -3.15 15.05
CA CYS A 223 -19.93 -2.82 16.41
C CYS A 223 -20.33 -3.96 17.37
N ASN A 224 -19.38 -4.54 18.09
CA ASN A 224 -19.63 -5.63 19.04
C ASN A 224 -20.08 -5.12 20.42
N THR A 225 -19.49 -4.02 20.90
CA THR A 225 -19.71 -3.48 22.25
C THR A 225 -19.96 -1.98 22.19
N TYR A 226 -20.95 -1.50 22.93
CA TYR A 226 -21.26 -0.07 23.01
C TYR A 226 -20.42 0.60 24.10
N SER A 227 -19.59 1.59 23.72
CA SER A 227 -18.73 2.34 24.64
C SER A 227 -18.94 3.87 24.58
N GLY A 228 -20.14 4.34 24.24
CA GLY A 228 -20.45 5.78 24.20
C GLY A 228 -20.07 6.45 22.87
N ASN A 229 -19.57 7.69 22.94
CA ASN A 229 -19.15 8.47 21.77
C ASN A 229 -17.75 8.05 21.34
N ASN A 230 -17.65 7.22 20.30
CA ASN A 230 -16.37 6.74 19.79
C ASN A 230 -15.95 7.56 18.56
N LEU A 231 -14.70 7.98 18.47
CA LEU A 231 -14.14 8.72 17.35
C LEU A 231 -13.44 7.78 16.38
N LEU A 232 -13.95 7.69 15.16
CA LEU A 232 -13.26 7.06 14.04
C LEU A 232 -12.46 8.10 13.27
N LYS A 233 -11.18 7.81 13.07
CA LYS A 233 -10.33 8.54 12.13
C LYS A 233 -9.84 7.59 11.05
N ILE A 234 -9.92 8.04 9.80
CA ILE A 234 -9.37 7.30 8.65
C ILE A 234 -8.35 8.20 7.96
N TYR A 235 -7.20 7.61 7.65
CA TYR A 235 -6.11 8.25 6.93
C TYR A 235 -5.81 7.48 5.65
N LEU A 236 -5.46 8.21 4.60
CA LEU A 236 -4.91 7.67 3.36
C LEU A 236 -3.56 8.33 3.12
N ASN A 237 -2.49 7.54 3.03
CA ASN A 237 -1.12 8.01 2.84
C ASN A 237 -0.65 9.06 3.86
N GLY A 238 -1.21 9.01 5.08
CA GLY A 238 -0.95 9.96 6.17
C GLY A 238 -1.91 11.16 6.22
N ASP A 239 -2.68 11.41 5.17
CA ASP A 239 -3.67 12.50 5.11
C ASP A 239 -5.01 12.05 5.70
N SER A 240 -5.60 12.88 6.56
CA SER A 240 -6.89 12.59 7.20
C SER A 240 -8.02 12.72 6.19
N ILE A 241 -8.71 11.61 5.90
CA ILE A 241 -9.87 11.59 4.98
C ILE A 241 -11.21 11.55 5.71
N LEU A 242 -11.24 11.10 6.96
CA LEU A 242 -12.43 11.10 7.81
C LEU A 242 -12.04 11.31 9.28
N SER A 243 -12.86 12.06 10.01
CA SER A 243 -12.83 12.12 11.46
C SER A 243 -14.26 12.35 11.96
N GLU A 244 -14.94 11.31 12.41
CA GLU A 244 -16.35 11.38 12.85
C GLU A 244 -16.62 10.59 14.12
N THR A 245 -17.60 11.06 14.90
CA THR A 245 -18.13 10.28 16.02
C THR A 245 -19.05 9.19 15.49
N LEU A 246 -18.78 7.95 15.87
CA LEU A 246 -19.57 6.79 15.53
C LEU A 246 -20.67 6.55 16.55
N SER A 247 -21.86 6.22 16.04
CA SER A 247 -22.87 5.48 16.79
C SER A 247 -22.62 3.98 16.58
N CYS A 248 -22.83 3.15 17.60
CA CYS A 248 -22.73 1.70 17.50
C CYS A 248 -23.94 1.14 16.71
N GLU A 249 -23.84 1.23 15.40
CA GLU A 249 -24.82 0.75 14.44
C GLU A 249 -24.10 0.02 13.31
N ASN A 250 -24.79 -0.94 12.69
CA ASN A 250 -24.29 -1.56 11.47
C ASN A 250 -24.47 -0.59 10.31
N LEU A 251 -23.35 -0.15 9.74
CA LEU A 251 -23.35 0.94 8.78
C LEU A 251 -22.52 0.58 7.57
N ASN A 252 -23.05 0.87 6.40
CA ASN A 252 -22.29 0.92 5.16
C ASN A 252 -21.95 2.38 4.88
N ARG A 253 -20.69 2.66 4.61
CA ARG A 253 -20.17 4.01 4.36
C ARG A 253 -19.51 4.07 3.00
N ILE A 254 -19.64 5.22 2.36
CA ILE A 254 -18.93 5.60 1.14
C ILE A 254 -18.40 7.01 1.38
N ILE A 255 -17.11 7.20 1.14
CA ILE A 255 -16.40 8.46 1.36
C ILE A 255 -15.70 8.81 0.05
N ASP A 256 -15.99 9.99 -0.48
CA ASP A 256 -15.26 10.51 -1.65
C ASP A 256 -13.82 10.83 -1.24
N LEU A 257 -12.86 10.31 -2.01
CA LEU A 257 -11.44 10.52 -1.78
C LEU A 257 -10.95 11.67 -2.67
N ASP A 258 -10.10 12.53 -2.12
CA ASP A 258 -9.33 13.45 -2.95
C ASP A 258 -8.35 12.66 -3.80
N VAL A 259 -8.39 12.84 -5.12
CA VAL A 259 -7.49 12.13 -6.05
C VAL A 259 -6.03 12.58 -5.83
N ASN A 260 -5.79 13.79 -5.32
CA ASN A 260 -4.44 14.34 -5.14
C ASN A 260 -3.64 13.65 -4.02
N ILE A 261 -4.31 13.01 -3.07
CA ILE A 261 -3.63 12.27 -1.99
C ILE A 261 -3.32 10.81 -2.38
N ILE A 262 -3.94 10.32 -3.46
CA ILE A 262 -3.66 9.01 -4.03
C ILE A 262 -2.32 9.08 -4.78
N LYS A 263 -1.51 8.04 -4.64
CA LYS A 263 -0.18 7.95 -5.24
C LYS A 263 -0.10 6.76 -6.17
N SER A 264 0.81 6.84 -7.15
CA SER A 264 1.24 5.64 -7.86
C SER A 264 2.02 4.72 -6.92
N GLY A 265 1.83 3.41 -7.08
CA GLY A 265 2.43 2.38 -6.26
C GLY A 265 1.56 2.07 -5.05
N VAL A 266 2.22 1.80 -3.92
CA VAL A 266 1.57 1.40 -2.67
C VAL A 266 0.89 2.61 -2.02
N ASN A 267 -0.39 2.47 -1.72
CA ASN A 267 -1.19 3.42 -0.94
C ASN A 267 -1.58 2.76 0.38
N GLU A 268 -1.32 3.43 1.49
CA GLU A 268 -1.64 2.94 2.83
C GLU A 268 -2.94 3.56 3.32
N ILE A 269 -3.87 2.74 3.79
CA ILE A 269 -5.06 3.17 4.50
C ILE A 269 -4.96 2.78 5.97
N LYS A 270 -5.29 3.71 6.86
CA LYS A 270 -5.20 3.52 8.30
C LYS A 270 -6.51 3.92 8.97
N PHE A 271 -7.10 2.99 9.71
CA PHE A 271 -8.26 3.22 10.56
C PHE A 271 -7.79 3.30 12.01
N ILE A 272 -8.32 4.28 12.75
CA ILE A 272 -8.04 4.48 14.17
C ILE A 272 -9.36 4.70 14.89
N ILE A 273 -9.58 3.96 15.95
CA ILE A 273 -10.67 4.20 16.91
C ILE A 273 -10.08 4.49 18.28
N ASP A 274 -10.72 5.39 19.02
CA ASP A 274 -10.37 5.73 20.40
C ASP A 274 -10.93 4.76 21.43
N ASN A 275 -12.09 4.15 21.18
CA ASN A 275 -12.74 3.20 22.08
C ASN A 275 -13.69 2.27 21.31
N GLY A 276 -14.05 1.16 21.94
CA GLY A 276 -15.01 0.16 21.46
C GLY A 276 -14.42 -0.95 20.60
N ASP A 277 -15.26 -1.93 20.28
CA ASP A 277 -14.89 -3.09 19.48
C ASP A 277 -15.58 -3.06 18.13
N TYR A 278 -14.82 -2.75 17.09
CA TYR A 278 -15.31 -2.58 15.73
C TYR A 278 -14.69 -3.56 14.76
N VAL A 279 -15.51 -4.05 13.85
CA VAL A 279 -15.10 -4.87 12.70
C VAL A 279 -15.42 -4.08 11.44
N PHE A 280 -14.39 -3.81 10.65
CA PHE A 280 -14.51 -3.21 9.33
C PHE A 280 -14.33 -4.31 8.28
N SER A 281 -15.25 -4.37 7.34
CA SER A 281 -15.36 -5.42 6.32
C SER A 281 -15.79 -4.82 4.99
N ASP A 282 -15.71 -5.58 3.91
CA ASP A 282 -16.01 -5.11 2.54
C ASP A 282 -15.30 -3.78 2.20
N ILE A 283 -14.07 -3.60 2.69
CA ILE A 283 -13.31 -2.39 2.48
C ILE A 283 -12.83 -2.38 1.03
N ARG A 284 -13.23 -1.36 0.27
CA ARG A 284 -12.94 -1.24 -1.15
C ARG A 284 -12.61 0.20 -1.49
N VAL A 285 -11.57 0.39 -2.29
CA VAL A 285 -11.30 1.67 -2.96
C VAL A 285 -11.81 1.54 -4.39
N ASN A 286 -12.82 2.33 -4.74
CA ASN A 286 -13.40 2.37 -6.07
C ASN A 286 -12.79 3.57 -6.81
N SER A 287 -12.20 3.34 -7.98
CA SER A 287 -11.65 4.41 -8.83
C SER A 287 -12.41 4.46 -10.15
N GLU A 288 -13.00 5.61 -10.46
CA GLU A 288 -13.59 5.93 -11.75
C GLU A 288 -12.52 6.64 -12.60
N PHE A 289 -12.26 6.13 -13.80
CA PHE A 289 -11.32 6.71 -14.75
C PHE A 289 -12.04 7.56 -15.80
N ASN A 290 -11.33 8.53 -16.37
CA ASN A 290 -11.78 9.16 -17.61
C ASN A 290 -11.90 8.10 -18.71
N GLU A 291 -12.79 8.32 -19.69
CA GLU A 291 -12.81 7.47 -20.89
C GLU A 291 -11.42 7.48 -21.53
N ILE A 292 -10.73 6.33 -21.49
CA ILE A 292 -9.39 6.20 -22.04
C ILE A 292 -9.52 6.27 -23.56
N SER A 293 -9.04 7.37 -24.14
CA SER A 293 -8.90 7.47 -25.59
C SER A 293 -7.68 6.68 -26.02
N TYR A 294 -7.91 5.58 -26.72
CA TYR A 294 -6.84 4.84 -27.36
C TYR A 294 -6.12 5.70 -28.41
N PRO A 295 -4.80 5.52 -28.61
CA PRO A 295 -4.06 6.27 -29.62
C PRO A 295 -4.65 6.06 -31.02
N GLU A 296 -4.92 7.17 -31.71
CA GLU A 296 -5.45 7.20 -33.07
C GLU A 296 -4.54 8.06 -33.96
N TYR A 297 -4.15 7.54 -35.13
CA TYR A 297 -3.30 8.23 -36.09
C TYR A 297 -3.95 8.25 -37.46
N SER A 298 -3.96 9.42 -38.09
CA SER A 298 -4.51 9.60 -39.43
C SER A 298 -3.40 9.72 -40.46
N PHE A 299 -3.61 9.15 -41.66
CA PHE A 299 -2.66 9.23 -42.76
C PHE A 299 -3.39 9.25 -44.10
N ASN A 300 -2.73 9.80 -45.13
CA ASN A 300 -3.34 9.96 -46.45
C ASN A 300 -2.58 9.20 -47.53
N ILE A 301 -3.32 8.47 -48.38
CA ILE A 301 -2.78 7.77 -49.54
C ILE A 301 -3.29 8.43 -50.83
N ASN A 302 -2.37 8.95 -51.64
CA ASN A 302 -2.72 9.63 -52.89
C ASN A 302 -3.03 8.67 -54.05
N ALA A 303 -2.36 7.51 -54.13
CA ALA A 303 -2.54 6.52 -55.18
C ALA A 303 -2.06 5.12 -54.74
N LEU A 304 -2.78 4.08 -55.16
CA LEU A 304 -2.54 2.67 -54.81
C LEU A 304 -2.19 1.79 -56.02
N GLU A 305 -1.97 2.35 -57.21
CA GLU A 305 -1.82 1.59 -58.47
C GLU A 305 -0.63 0.61 -58.44
N ASN A 306 -0.90 -0.62 -57.97
CA ASN A 306 0.01 -1.75 -57.73
C ASN A 306 1.01 -1.60 -56.57
N ASN A 307 0.84 -0.61 -55.70
CA ASN A 307 1.72 -0.46 -54.54
C ASN A 307 1.23 -1.30 -53.36
N LEU A 308 2.17 -1.84 -52.59
CA LEU A 308 1.87 -2.53 -51.33
C LEU A 308 2.02 -1.56 -50.17
N VAL A 309 1.14 -1.67 -49.18
CA VAL A 309 1.16 -0.81 -47.98
C VAL A 309 1.51 -1.66 -46.78
N TYR A 310 2.58 -1.28 -46.08
CA TYR A 310 3.07 -1.96 -44.89
C TYR A 310 2.96 -1.06 -43.67
N LEU A 311 2.49 -1.64 -42.56
CA LEU A 311 2.63 -1.11 -41.21
C LEU A 311 3.90 -1.70 -40.60
N ASP A 312 4.84 -0.83 -40.25
CA ASP A 312 6.04 -1.19 -39.49
C ASP A 312 5.96 -0.58 -38.09
N MET A 313 6.17 -1.39 -37.06
CA MET A 313 6.24 -0.93 -35.68
C MET A 313 7.55 -1.39 -35.02
N VAL A 314 8.07 -0.57 -34.12
CA VAL A 314 9.22 -0.89 -33.26
C VAL A 314 8.82 -0.65 -31.82
N PHE A 315 9.15 -1.61 -30.96
CA PHE A 315 8.82 -1.64 -29.54
C PHE A 315 10.10 -1.69 -28.71
N ASP A 316 10.02 -1.14 -27.50
CA ASP A 316 11.13 -1.21 -26.53
C ASP A 316 11.36 -2.65 -26.06
N GLU A 317 10.29 -3.42 -25.87
CA GLU A 317 10.32 -4.79 -25.35
C GLU A 317 9.54 -5.78 -26.22
N SER A 318 9.80 -7.07 -26.02
CA SER A 318 9.00 -8.16 -26.62
C SER A 318 7.78 -8.48 -25.77
N GLY A 319 6.74 -9.09 -26.35
CA GLY A 319 5.55 -9.53 -25.61
C GLY A 319 4.37 -8.57 -25.70
N SER A 320 4.40 -7.62 -26.64
CA SER A 320 3.30 -6.69 -26.90
C SER A 320 2.08 -7.42 -27.48
N SER A 321 0.91 -7.15 -26.91
CA SER A 321 -0.39 -7.64 -27.38
C SER A 321 -1.36 -6.47 -27.56
N ALA A 322 -1.97 -6.33 -28.73
CA ALA A 322 -3.00 -5.33 -28.99
C ALA A 322 -3.93 -5.75 -30.12
N ASN A 323 -5.17 -5.27 -30.10
CA ASN A 323 -6.01 -5.22 -31.29
C ASN A 323 -5.76 -3.92 -32.07
N MET A 324 -5.40 -4.06 -33.34
CA MET A 324 -5.13 -2.96 -34.26
C MET A 324 -6.33 -2.77 -35.17
N ILE A 325 -6.86 -1.55 -35.24
CA ILE A 325 -8.04 -1.23 -36.04
C ILE A 325 -7.64 -0.22 -37.12
N ILE A 326 -7.70 -0.60 -38.40
CA ILE A 326 -7.43 0.27 -39.53
C ILE A 326 -8.71 0.43 -40.33
N ASN A 327 -9.26 1.65 -40.35
CA ASN A 327 -10.52 1.97 -41.04
C ASN A 327 -11.71 1.03 -40.69
N GLY A 328 -11.71 0.46 -39.48
CA GLY A 328 -12.73 -0.48 -39.01
C GLY A 328 -12.44 -1.95 -39.28
N GLU A 329 -11.36 -2.28 -40.00
CA GLU A 329 -10.85 -3.66 -40.08
C GLU A 329 -9.89 -3.93 -38.93
N GLU A 330 -10.07 -5.07 -38.26
CA GLU A 330 -9.34 -5.43 -37.05
C GLU A 330 -8.33 -6.55 -37.29
N PHE A 331 -7.19 -6.50 -36.60
CA PHE A 331 -6.26 -7.62 -36.49
C PHE A 331 -5.51 -7.61 -35.17
N ASN A 332 -5.23 -8.80 -34.65
CA ASN A 332 -4.43 -8.94 -33.44
C ASN A 332 -2.94 -8.80 -33.75
N LEU A 333 -2.29 -7.92 -33.00
CA LEU A 333 -0.86 -7.84 -32.82
C LEU A 333 -0.53 -8.70 -31.61
N GLU A 334 0.03 -9.89 -31.81
CA GLU A 334 0.67 -10.68 -30.76
C GLU A 334 2.11 -10.95 -31.18
N ARG A 335 3.11 -10.50 -30.39
CA ARG A 335 4.50 -10.66 -30.82
C ARG A 335 5.49 -11.00 -29.70
N SER A 336 6.49 -11.80 -30.07
CA SER A 336 7.65 -12.19 -29.25
C SER A 336 8.96 -11.43 -29.54
N SER A 337 8.97 -10.39 -30.39
CA SER A 337 10.21 -9.64 -30.71
C SER A 337 9.96 -8.14 -30.95
N LYS A 338 11.01 -7.33 -31.11
CA LYS A 338 10.94 -5.86 -31.03
C LYS A 338 10.47 -5.10 -32.29
N SER A 339 10.50 -5.70 -33.48
CA SER A 339 9.94 -5.06 -34.70
C SER A 339 8.52 -5.54 -34.94
N PHE A 340 7.81 -5.15 -36.00
CA PHE A 340 6.60 -5.82 -36.50
C PHE A 340 6.31 -5.23 -37.86
N THR A 341 6.08 -6.09 -38.85
CA THR A 341 5.73 -5.66 -40.19
C THR A 341 4.50 -6.43 -40.65
N LYS A 342 3.48 -5.71 -41.09
CA LYS A 342 2.23 -6.30 -41.59
C LYS A 342 1.84 -5.63 -42.91
N ASP A 343 1.51 -6.46 -43.89
CA ASP A 343 0.82 -5.99 -45.09
C ASP A 343 -0.62 -5.59 -44.71
N ILE A 344 -0.92 -4.30 -44.89
CA ILE A 344 -2.21 -3.68 -44.60
C ILE A 344 -2.88 -3.16 -45.87
N THR A 345 -2.44 -3.60 -47.05
CA THR A 345 -2.92 -3.11 -48.35
C THR A 345 -4.44 -3.27 -48.50
N SER A 346 -5.02 -4.34 -47.96
CA SER A 346 -6.48 -4.57 -48.00
C SER A 346 -7.28 -3.70 -47.02
N MET A 347 -6.62 -3.13 -46.00
CA MET A 347 -7.25 -2.37 -44.91
C MET A 347 -7.27 -0.86 -45.16
N VAL A 348 -6.64 -0.41 -46.26
CA VAL A 348 -6.46 1.00 -46.59
C VAL A 348 -7.07 1.35 -47.94
N PHE A 349 -7.45 2.61 -48.11
CA PHE A 349 -8.01 3.13 -49.36
C PHE A 349 -7.36 4.46 -49.76
N VAL A 350 -7.55 4.86 -51.02
CA VAL A 350 -7.10 6.17 -51.51
C VAL A 350 -7.87 7.27 -50.76
N GLY A 351 -7.15 8.20 -50.14
CA GLY A 351 -7.69 9.26 -49.31
C GLY A 351 -7.26 9.15 -47.84
N SER A 352 -8.13 9.59 -46.93
CA SER A 352 -7.86 9.65 -45.50
C SER A 352 -8.12 8.30 -44.84
N ASN A 353 -7.12 7.80 -44.12
CA ASN A 353 -7.17 6.55 -43.38
C ASN A 353 -6.90 6.83 -41.90
N LEU A 354 -7.38 5.94 -41.03
CA LEU A 354 -7.17 6.01 -39.59
C LEU A 354 -6.71 4.65 -39.06
N ILE A 355 -5.71 4.67 -38.18
CA ILE A 355 -5.27 3.53 -37.37
C ILE A 355 -5.50 3.81 -35.89
N LYS A 356 -6.07 2.85 -35.18
CA LYS A 356 -6.32 2.88 -33.74
C LYS A 356 -5.65 1.68 -33.07
N ILE A 357 -5.04 1.92 -31.92
CA ILE A 357 -4.29 0.91 -31.17
C ILE A 357 -5.03 0.60 -29.87
N VAL A 358 -5.61 -0.59 -29.76
CA VAL A 358 -6.31 -1.06 -28.54
C VAL A 358 -5.43 -2.10 -27.85
N PRO A 359 -4.55 -1.70 -26.92
CA PRO A 359 -3.65 -2.61 -26.23
C PRO A 359 -4.39 -3.63 -25.35
N ASP A 360 -3.92 -4.88 -25.31
CA ASP A 360 -4.36 -5.92 -24.36
C ASP A 360 -3.45 -5.98 -23.12
N ASN A 361 -2.21 -5.53 -23.26
CA ASN A 361 -1.26 -5.33 -22.18
C ASN A 361 -0.51 -3.99 -22.30
N SER A 362 0.29 -3.62 -21.30
CA SER A 362 1.04 -2.37 -21.33
C SER A 362 2.36 -2.55 -22.08
N PHE A 363 2.69 -1.67 -23.03
CA PHE A 363 3.95 -1.69 -23.77
C PHE A 363 4.29 -0.34 -24.41
N THR A 364 5.56 -0.14 -24.76
CA THR A 364 6.06 1.09 -25.42
C THR A 364 6.25 0.87 -26.91
N ILE A 365 5.66 1.73 -27.73
CA ILE A 365 5.88 1.81 -29.18
C ILE A 365 6.85 2.96 -29.45
N GLU A 366 8.09 2.63 -29.80
CA GLU A 366 9.12 3.60 -30.15
C GLU A 366 8.83 4.26 -31.50
N THR A 367 8.34 3.47 -32.45
CA THR A 367 8.09 3.92 -33.81
C THR A 367 6.90 3.18 -34.41
N LEU A 368 6.00 3.93 -35.05
CA LEU A 368 4.94 3.44 -35.92
C LEU A 368 5.11 4.11 -37.27
N LYS A 369 5.31 3.31 -38.31
CA LYS A 369 5.49 3.77 -39.69
C LYS A 369 4.51 3.09 -40.62
N ILE A 370 4.03 3.86 -41.60
CA ILE A 370 3.32 3.31 -42.75
C ILE A 370 4.13 3.64 -43.99
N ARG A 371 4.45 2.62 -44.79
CA ARG A 371 5.19 2.78 -46.04
C ARG A 371 4.45 2.18 -47.22
N ILE A 372 4.60 2.84 -48.36
CA ILE A 372 4.11 2.39 -49.67
C ILE A 372 5.32 1.89 -50.46
N VAL A 373 5.30 0.65 -50.93
CA VAL A 373 6.37 0.00 -51.71
C VAL A 373 5.91 -0.22 -53.13
#